data_AF-A0AAP6L5R2-F1
#
_entry.id   AF-A0AAP6L5R2-F1
#
_cell.length_a   1.000
_cell.length_b   1.000
_cell.length_c   1.000
_cell.angle_alpha   90.00
_cell.angle_beta   90.00
_cell.angle_gamma   90.00
#
_symmetry.space_group_name_H-M   'P 1'
#
loop_
_entity.id
_entity.type
_entity.pdbx_description
1 polymer ?
#
loop_
_entity_poly.entity_id
_entity_poly.type
_entity_poly.pdbx_seq_one_letter_code
_entity_poly.pdbx_strand_id
1 'polypeptide(L)' 'ILRSCFIPHPKLSLAVFTGLVLDYLIFGNGYLQAVQNRLGGVLRYDHLRAKYTRRALDLNQYWWIAQP' A
#
# COMPACT_ATOMS: atom_id res chain seq x y z
N ILE A 1 16.54 -0.24 9.44
CA ILE A 1 16.58 1.25 9.55
C ILE A 1 15.21 1.86 9.28
N LEU A 2 14.60 1.74 8.11
CA LEU A 2 13.31 2.42 7.85
C LEU A 2 12.16 1.96 8.78
N ARG A 3 12.08 0.67 9.10
CA ARG A 3 11.09 0.14 10.07
C ARG A 3 11.16 0.83 11.44
N SER A 4 12.35 1.18 11.94
CA SER A 4 12.52 1.86 13.23
C SER A 4 12.21 3.35 13.17
N CYS A 5 12.10 3.93 11.97
CA CYS A 5 11.67 5.32 11.77
C CYS A 5 10.14 5.45 11.67
N PHE A 6 9.39 4.35 11.85
CA PHE A 6 7.94 4.38 11.78
C PHE A 6 7.35 5.19 12.93
N ILE A 7 6.57 6.22 12.58
CA ILE A 7 5.76 6.98 13.52
C ILE A 7 4.40 6.27 13.64
N PRO A 8 3.97 5.85 14.85
CA PRO A 8 2.69 5.20 15.05
C PRO A 8 1.54 5.99 14.46
N HIS A 9 0.70 5.32 13.67
CA HIS A 9 -0.41 5.95 12.95
C HIS A 9 -1.72 5.18 13.17
N PRO A 10 -2.85 5.84 13.44
CA PRO A 10 -4.10 5.18 13.80
C PRO A 10 -4.67 4.27 12.70
N LYS A 11 -4.36 4.56 11.43
CA LYS A 11 -4.91 3.85 10.26
C LYS A 11 -3.88 3.01 9.50
N LEU A 12 -2.62 3.03 9.90
CA LEU A 12 -1.53 2.35 9.21
C LEU A 12 -0.72 1.59 10.25
N SER A 13 -0.64 0.26 10.13
CA SER A 13 0.13 -0.55 11.07
C SER A 13 1.61 -0.61 10.68
N LEU A 14 2.47 -0.89 11.66
CA LEU A 14 3.90 -1.11 11.42
C LEU A 14 4.16 -2.23 10.40
N ALA A 15 3.31 -3.27 10.40
CA ALA A 15 3.42 -4.39 9.46
C ALA A 15 3.14 -3.94 8.02
N VAL A 16 2.08 -3.16 7.81
CA VAL A 16 1.73 -2.60 6.49
C VAL A 16 2.84 -1.67 6.00
N PHE A 17 3.33 -0.78 6.88
CA PHE A 17 4.47 0.09 6.55
C PHE A 17 5.72 -0.70 6.17
N THR A 18 6.03 -1.77 6.91
CA THR A 18 7.19 -2.62 6.62
C THR A 18 7.07 -3.26 5.24
N GLY A 19 5.89 -3.76 4.87
CA GLY A 19 5.63 -4.31 3.53
C GLY A 19 5.78 -3.25 2.43
N LEU A 20 5.20 -2.06 2.64
CA LEU A 20 5.30 -0.95 1.69
C LEU A 20 6.73 -0.52 1.42
N VAL A 21 7.53 -0.36 2.49
CA VAL A 21 8.93 0.04 2.37
C VAL A 21 9.76 -1.05 1.68
N LEU A 22 9.48 -2.32 1.96
CA LEU A 22 10.16 -3.43 1.30
C LEU A 22 9.90 -3.43 -0.21
N ASP A 23 8.64 -3.22 -0.61
CA ASP A 23 8.28 -3.11 -2.02
C ASP A 23 8.93 -1.90 -2.69
N TYR A 24 8.99 -0.76 -1.99
CA TYR A 24 9.68 0.43 -2.48
C TYR A 24 11.18 0.18 -2.69
N LEU A 25 11.85 -0.49 -1.75
CA LEU A 25 13.28 -0.78 -1.85
C LEU A 25 13.60 -1.82 -2.93
N ILE A 26 12.72 -2.79 -3.17
CA ILE A 26 12.96 -3.88 -4.15
C ILE A 26 12.52 -3.48 -5.55
N PHE A 27 11.35 -2.87 -5.70
CA PHE A 27 10.73 -2.60 -7.01
C PHE A 27 10.77 -1.12 -7.41
N GLY A 28 11.19 -0.22 -6.51
CA GLY A 28 11.12 1.23 -6.73
C GLY A 28 9.72 1.83 -6.58
N ASN A 29 8.72 1.01 -6.22
CA ASN A 29 7.31 1.40 -6.17
C ASN A 29 6.65 0.87 -4.90
N GLY A 30 5.64 1.55 -4.38
CA GLY A 30 4.84 1.06 -3.25
C GLY A 30 3.40 1.58 -3.34
N TYR A 31 2.43 0.72 -3.04
CA TYR A 31 1.02 1.04 -3.19
C TYR A 31 0.25 0.79 -1.89
N LEU A 32 -0.59 1.75 -1.53
CA LEU A 32 -1.53 1.65 -0.40
C LEU A 32 -2.96 1.73 -0.92
N GLN A 33 -3.80 0.81 -0.44
CA GLN A 33 -5.24 0.85 -0.65
C GLN A 33 -5.91 1.46 0.58
N ALA A 34 -6.67 2.54 0.36
CA ALA A 34 -7.54 3.09 1.39
C ALA A 34 -8.80 2.22 1.51
N VAL A 35 -8.93 1.49 2.61
CA VAL A 35 -10.14 0.73 2.95
C VAL A 35 -11.13 1.69 3.57
N GLN A 36 -12.27 1.89 2.92
CA GLN A 36 -13.32 2.80 3.39
C GLN A 36 -14.25 2.09 4.38
N ASN A 37 -14.73 2.82 5.38
CA ASN A 37 -15.84 2.40 6.23
C ASN A 37 -17.18 2.68 5.53
N ARG A 38 -18.27 2.17 6.10
CA ARG A 38 -19.63 2.37 5.55
C ARG A 38 -20.10 3.84 5.58
N LEU A 39 -19.44 4.69 6.35
CA LEU A 39 -19.75 6.12 6.48
C LEU A 39 -18.94 6.99 5.49
N GLY A 40 -18.14 6.37 4.60
CA GLY A 40 -17.33 7.07 3.60
C GLY A 40 -15.97 7.58 4.09
N GLY A 41 -15.60 7.29 5.34
CA GLY A 41 -14.28 7.62 5.89
C GLY A 41 -13.25 6.50 5.66
N VAL A 42 -11.96 6.81 5.64
CA VAL A 42 -10.90 5.79 5.59
C VAL A 42 -10.81 5.07 6.95
N LEU A 43 -11.06 3.77 6.95
CA LEU A 43 -10.92 2.87 8.10
C LEU A 43 -9.46 2.51 8.35
N ARG A 44 -8.76 2.06 7.32
CA ARG A 44 -7.34 1.69 7.37
C ARG A 44 -6.68 1.74 6.00
N TYR A 45 -5.35 1.70 5.99
CA TYR A 45 -4.55 1.52 4.80
C TYR A 45 -3.98 0.10 4.76
N ASP A 46 -4.25 -0.60 3.66
CA ASP A 46 -3.69 -1.91 3.38
C ASP A 46 -2.59 -1.79 2.32
N HIS A 47 -1.55 -2.64 2.42
CA HIS A 47 -0.44 -2.65 1.46
C HIS A 47 -0.77 -3.56 0.28
N LEU A 48 -0.66 -3.02 -0.93
CA LEU A 48 -0.78 -3.80 -2.17
C LEU A 48 0.61 -4.16 -2.68
N ARG A 49 0.83 -5.46 -2.91
CA ARG A 49 2.11 -5.96 -3.42
C ARG A 49 2.42 -5.35 -4.79
N ALA A 50 3.51 -4.60 -4.87
CA ALA A 50 3.96 -3.89 -6.07
C ALA A 50 4.22 -4.83 -7.25
N LYS A 51 4.73 -6.04 -6.99
CA LYS A 51 4.92 -7.08 -8.02
C LYS A 51 3.66 -7.33 -8.86
N TYR A 52 2.50 -7.29 -8.23
CA TYR A 52 1.20 -7.62 -8.85
C TYR A 52 0.35 -6.39 -9.16
N THR A 53 0.81 -5.19 -8.81
CA THR A 53 0.07 -3.96 -9.05
C THR A 53 0.61 -3.26 -10.29
N ARG A 54 -0.28 -2.84 -11.19
CA ARG A 54 0.07 -2.02 -12.36
C ARG A 54 -0.72 -0.73 -12.35
N ARG A 55 -0.07 0.39 -12.67
CA ARG A 55 -0.73 1.67 -12.91
C ARG A 55 -1.22 1.70 -14.37
N ALA A 56 -2.44 2.16 -14.57
CA ALA A 56 -2.99 2.35 -15.91
C ALA A 56 -2.40 3.59 -16.60
N LEU A 57 -2.86 3.86 -17.83
CA LEU A 57 -2.60 5.13 -18.51
C LEU A 57 -3.23 6.31 -17.73
N ASP A 58 -4.43 6.11 -17.18
CA ASP A 58 -5.00 6.99 -16.17
C ASP A 58 -4.26 6.77 -14.84
N LEU A 59 -3.62 7.83 -14.35
CA LEU A 59 -2.73 7.78 -13.19
C LEU A 59 -3.46 7.49 -11.87
N ASN A 60 -4.79 7.62 -11.87
CA ASN A 60 -5.64 7.31 -10.71
C ASN A 60 -6.15 5.87 -10.70
N GLN A 61 -5.80 5.06 -11.71
CA GLN A 61 -6.28 3.69 -11.83
C GLN A 61 -5.15 2.69 -11.65
N TYR A 62 -5.43 1.66 -10.85
CA TYR A 62 -4.49 0.61 -10.48
C TYR A 62 -5.15 -0.76 -10.62
N TRP A 63 -4.45 -1.70 -11.24
CA TRP A 63 -4.94 -3.03 -11.53
C TRP A 63 -4.13 -4.07 -10.77
N TRP A 64 -4.83 -4.96 -10.08
CA TRP A 64 -4.23 -6.17 -9.51
C TRP A 64 -4.20 -7.26 -10.58
N ILE A 65 -3.01 -7.73 -10.92
CA ILE A 65 -2.82 -8.84 -11.85
C ILE A 65 -2.74 -10.12 -11.03
N ALA A 66 -3.81 -10.91 -11.08
CA ALA A 66 -3.78 -12.28 -10.57
C ALA A 66 -2.77 -13.10 -11.40
N GLN A 67 -1.90 -13.84 -10.73
CA GLN A 67 -1.11 -14.87 -11.40
C GLN A 67 -2.06 -16.01 -11.82
N PRO A 68 -1.86 -16.63 -13.00
CA PRO A 68 -2.50 -17.90 -13.31
C PRO A 68 -2.10 -18.99 -12.30
#